data_AF-A0A5P6PFH5-F1
#
_entry.id   AF-A0A5P6PFH5-F1
#
_cell.length_a   1.000
_cell.length_b   1.000
_cell.length_c   1.000
_cell.angle_alpha   90.00
_cell.angle_beta   90.00
_cell.angle_gamma   90.00
#
_symmetry.space_group_name_H-M   'P 1'
#
loop_
_entity.id
_entity.type
_entity.pdbx_description
1 polymer ?
#
loop_
_entity_poly.entity_id
_entity_poly.type
_entity_poly.pdbx_seq_one_letter_code
_entity_poly.pdbx_strand_id
1 'polypeptide(L)'
;MRLLNLASTAALALMISSAAHADQESDRLREALRSATAQARTAEDQRAAVQAKLTAAEQERDRLRKQTEAYRAQVKEAEQAYRQAVKDFNERIAERDESLEKWKSAYGEAAGVARTKDAERSKFEGEATTWKASAKACEARNVKLVRIADDAVKQYEKMDPLEKVIHHDPVIGFKRVEHQNAAQDFRDQIIEQKAKP
;
A
#
# COMPACT_ATOMS: atom_id res chain seq x y z
N MET A 1 122.57 52.15 -55.28
CA MET A 1 121.36 51.51 -55.87
C MET A 1 121.00 50.21 -55.14
N ARG A 2 120.59 50.24 -53.87
CA ARG A 2 120.14 49.03 -53.13
C ARG A 2 118.87 49.23 -52.28
N LEU A 3 118.22 50.38 -52.39
CA LEU A 3 117.05 50.72 -51.56
C LEU A 3 115.70 50.65 -52.31
N LEU A 4 115.70 50.40 -53.62
CA LEU A 4 114.46 50.33 -54.41
C LEU A 4 113.81 48.93 -54.47
N ASN A 5 114.51 47.87 -54.10
CA ASN A 5 113.99 46.49 -54.23
C ASN A 5 113.17 45.99 -53.03
N LEU A 6 113.14 46.74 -51.91
CA LEU A 6 112.38 46.37 -50.70
C LEU A 6 110.97 46.97 -50.65
N ALA A 7 110.67 48.00 -51.44
CA ALA A 7 109.35 48.64 -51.47
C ALA A 7 108.33 47.85 -52.31
N SER A 8 108.80 47.05 -53.28
CA SER A 8 107.92 46.30 -54.18
C SER A 8 107.36 45.01 -53.56
N THR A 9 108.04 44.43 -52.56
CA THR A 9 107.57 43.23 -51.84
C THR A 9 106.58 43.54 -50.73
N ALA A 10 106.58 44.76 -50.16
CA ALA A 10 105.65 45.16 -49.10
C ALA A 10 104.25 45.53 -49.63
N ALA A 11 104.16 46.06 -50.86
CA ALA A 11 102.88 46.43 -51.48
C ALA A 11 102.05 45.21 -51.92
N LEU A 12 102.70 44.09 -52.25
CA LEU A 12 102.01 42.84 -52.60
C LEU A 12 101.44 42.11 -51.37
N ALA A 13 102.04 42.30 -50.19
CA ALA A 13 101.59 41.69 -48.94
C ALA A 13 100.34 42.37 -48.34
N LEU A 14 100.11 43.67 -48.60
CA LEU A 14 98.89 44.36 -48.15
C LEU A 14 97.65 44.05 -49.01
N MET A 15 97.84 43.71 -50.29
CA MET A 15 96.74 43.33 -51.18
C MET A 15 96.22 41.90 -50.93
N ILE A 16 97.07 41.01 -50.41
CA ILE A 16 96.68 39.63 -50.04
C ILE A 16 95.84 39.63 -48.76
N SER A 17 96.10 40.56 -47.83
CA SER A 17 95.35 40.67 -46.57
C SER A 17 93.91 41.18 -46.74
N SER A 18 93.63 41.97 -47.78
CA SER A 18 92.28 42.47 -48.09
C SER A 18 91.41 41.44 -48.81
N ALA A 19 92.00 40.57 -49.64
CA ALA A 19 91.29 39.46 -50.27
C ALA A 19 90.86 38.38 -49.25
N ALA A 20 91.73 38.10 -48.26
CA ALA A 20 91.42 37.14 -47.19
C ALA A 20 90.29 37.61 -46.24
N HIS A 21 90.17 38.92 -45.99
CA HIS A 21 89.09 39.48 -45.17
C HIS A 21 87.73 39.48 -45.90
N ALA A 22 87.71 39.71 -47.21
CA ALA A 22 86.48 39.65 -48.01
C ALA A 22 85.93 38.22 -48.13
N ASP A 23 86.81 37.22 -48.26
CA ASP A 23 86.42 35.80 -48.25
C ASP A 23 85.81 35.40 -46.90
N GLN A 24 86.41 35.86 -45.79
CA GLN A 24 85.97 35.54 -44.43
C GLN A 24 84.59 36.15 -44.06
N GLU A 25 84.27 37.36 -44.51
CA GLU A 25 82.92 37.92 -44.34
C GLU A 25 81.88 37.22 -45.23
N SER A 26 82.26 36.85 -46.46
CA SER A 26 81.37 36.12 -47.38
C SER A 26 81.00 34.73 -46.84
N ASP A 27 81.95 34.04 -46.20
CA ASP A 27 81.72 32.74 -45.60
C ASP A 27 80.87 32.83 -44.32
N ARG A 28 81.04 33.88 -43.51
CA ARG A 28 80.15 34.16 -42.38
C ARG A 28 78.71 34.42 -42.82
N LEU A 29 78.52 35.17 -43.91
CA LEU A 29 77.18 35.43 -44.46
C LEU A 29 76.53 34.15 -45.01
N ARG A 30 77.30 33.29 -45.67
CA ARG A 30 76.81 31.97 -46.13
C ARG A 30 76.42 31.07 -44.97
N GLU A 31 77.22 31.04 -43.91
CA GLU A 31 76.92 30.23 -42.72
C GLU A 31 75.71 30.78 -41.96
N ALA A 32 75.59 32.11 -41.82
CA ALA A 32 74.40 32.76 -41.28
C ALA A 32 73.16 32.44 -42.11
N LEU A 33 73.26 32.43 -43.44
CA LEU A 33 72.16 32.08 -44.34
C LEU A 33 71.75 30.61 -44.20
N ARG A 34 72.72 29.68 -44.10
CA ARG A 34 72.44 28.25 -43.85
C ARG A 34 71.76 28.04 -42.50
N SER A 35 72.26 28.69 -41.45
CA SER A 35 71.67 28.65 -40.11
C SER A 35 70.25 29.21 -40.11
N ALA A 36 70.03 30.36 -40.74
CA ALA A 36 68.69 30.96 -40.88
C ALA A 36 67.74 30.05 -41.66
N THR A 37 68.21 29.40 -42.72
CA THR A 37 67.41 28.43 -43.50
C THR A 37 67.06 27.20 -42.67
N ALA A 38 68.00 26.68 -41.87
CA ALA A 38 67.75 25.56 -40.96
C ALA A 38 66.75 25.92 -39.85
N GLN A 39 66.85 27.12 -39.29
CA GLN A 39 65.89 27.65 -38.31
C GLN A 39 64.51 27.84 -38.93
N ALA A 40 64.42 28.35 -40.17
CA ALA A 40 63.15 28.51 -40.87
C ALA A 40 62.45 27.15 -41.08
N ARG A 41 63.17 26.13 -41.55
CA ARG A 41 62.63 24.76 -41.69
C ARG A 41 62.17 24.19 -40.36
N THR A 42 62.98 24.35 -39.31
CA THR A 42 62.63 23.88 -37.96
C THR A 42 61.37 24.57 -37.44
N ALA A 43 61.21 25.87 -37.68
CA ALA A 43 60.01 26.62 -37.31
C ALA A 43 58.79 26.20 -38.12
N GLU A 44 58.94 25.91 -39.42
CA GLU A 44 57.88 25.36 -40.26
C GLU A 44 57.42 23.98 -39.78
N ASP A 45 58.36 23.08 -39.45
CA ASP A 45 58.07 21.75 -38.89
C ASP A 45 57.35 21.85 -37.54
N GLN A 46 57.81 22.75 -36.65
CA GLN A 46 57.15 23.02 -35.38
C GLN A 46 55.74 23.58 -35.57
N ARG A 47 55.56 24.50 -36.54
CA ARG A 47 54.24 25.05 -36.86
C ARG A 47 53.30 23.98 -37.39
N ALA A 48 53.77 23.10 -38.28
CA ALA A 48 53.00 21.96 -38.77
C ALA A 48 52.62 21.00 -37.63
N ALA A 49 53.56 20.69 -36.73
CA ALA A 49 53.31 19.83 -35.58
C ALA A 49 52.29 20.43 -34.59
N VAL A 50 52.38 21.73 -34.31
CA VAL A 50 51.43 22.43 -33.44
C VAL A 50 50.05 22.52 -34.10
N GLN A 51 49.98 22.80 -35.41
CA GLN A 51 48.72 22.82 -36.15
C GLN A 51 48.02 21.45 -36.11
N ALA A 52 48.77 20.36 -36.30
CA ALA A 52 48.23 19.01 -36.20
C ALA A 52 47.69 18.70 -34.79
N LYS A 53 48.42 19.10 -33.74
CA LYS A 53 47.96 18.96 -32.34
C LYS A 53 46.71 19.79 -32.05
N LEU A 54 46.64 21.01 -32.57
CA LEU A 54 45.47 21.88 -32.41
C LEU A 54 44.23 21.25 -33.03
N THR A 55 44.33 20.78 -34.28
CA THR A 55 43.22 20.12 -34.96
C THR A 55 42.77 18.85 -34.23
N ALA A 56 43.71 18.04 -33.73
CA ALA A 56 43.37 16.86 -32.93
C ALA A 56 42.66 17.23 -31.61
N ALA A 57 43.13 18.28 -30.92
CA ALA A 57 42.51 18.76 -29.70
C ALA A 57 41.11 19.36 -29.93
N GLU A 58 40.91 20.07 -31.04
CA GLU A 58 39.59 20.60 -31.43
C GLU A 58 38.60 19.47 -31.73
N GLN A 59 39.04 18.43 -32.45
CA GLN A 59 38.22 17.25 -32.72
C GLN A 59 37.82 16.53 -31.42
N GLU A 60 38.74 16.34 -30.48
CA GLU A 60 38.43 15.69 -29.21
C GLU A 60 37.52 16.57 -28.33
N ARG A 61 37.75 17.89 -28.30
CA ARG A 61 36.85 18.84 -27.62
C ARG A 61 35.43 18.73 -28.15
N ASP A 62 35.28 18.71 -29.48
CA ASP A 62 33.97 18.64 -30.11
C ASP A 62 33.30 17.28 -29.86
N ARG A 63 34.08 16.19 -29.84
CA ARG A 63 33.60 14.84 -29.46
C ARG A 63 33.09 14.81 -28.02
N LEU A 64 33.90 15.28 -27.07
CA LEU A 64 33.55 15.33 -25.64
C LEU A 64 32.35 16.25 -25.38
N ARG A 65 32.25 17.37 -26.10
CA ARG A 65 31.11 18.27 -26.01
C ARG A 65 29.82 17.57 -26.43
N LYS A 66 29.82 16.89 -27.58
CA LYS A 66 28.67 16.10 -28.04
C LYS A 66 28.29 14.99 -27.05
N GLN A 67 29.27 14.28 -26.49
CA GLN A 67 29.00 13.26 -25.47
C GLN A 67 28.40 13.87 -24.20
N THR A 68 28.92 15.00 -23.73
CA THR A 68 28.40 15.69 -22.55
C THR A 68 26.97 16.17 -22.76
N GLU A 69 26.66 16.72 -23.94
CA GLU A 69 25.30 17.13 -24.30
C GLU A 69 24.34 15.92 -24.36
N ALA A 70 24.80 14.79 -24.93
CA ALA A 70 24.03 13.55 -24.95
C ALA A 70 23.77 12.98 -23.55
N TYR A 71 24.79 12.91 -22.69
CA TYR A 71 24.62 12.45 -21.31
C TYR A 71 23.72 13.37 -20.49
N ARG A 72 23.82 14.70 -20.69
CA ARG A 72 22.92 15.66 -20.04
C ARG A 72 21.46 15.46 -20.48
N ALA A 73 21.23 15.14 -21.75
CA ALA A 73 19.89 14.83 -22.24
C ALA A 73 19.36 13.53 -21.60
N GLN A 74 20.17 12.45 -21.60
CA GLN A 74 19.80 11.18 -20.98
C GLN A 74 19.51 11.31 -19.48
N VAL A 75 20.33 12.07 -18.74
CA VAL A 75 20.10 12.30 -17.30
C VAL A 75 18.78 13.04 -17.07
N LYS A 76 18.50 14.08 -17.87
CA LYS A 76 17.21 14.80 -17.76
C LYS A 76 16.01 13.90 -18.03
N GLU A 77 16.10 13.08 -19.08
CA GLU A 77 15.05 12.12 -19.43
C GLU A 77 14.86 11.08 -18.32
N ALA A 78 15.95 10.49 -17.81
CA ALA A 78 15.91 9.54 -16.72
C ALA A 78 15.33 10.14 -15.44
N GLU A 79 15.70 11.38 -15.09
CA GLU A 79 15.13 12.07 -13.92
C GLU A 79 13.64 12.37 -14.08
N GLN A 80 13.19 12.74 -15.29
CA GLN A 80 11.77 12.96 -15.57
C GLN A 80 10.98 11.65 -15.50
N ALA A 81 11.47 10.58 -16.13
CA ALA A 81 10.88 9.25 -16.07
C ALA A 81 10.82 8.74 -14.63
N TYR A 82 11.88 8.92 -13.84
CA TYR A 82 11.92 8.54 -12.44
C TYR A 82 10.90 9.33 -11.61
N ARG A 83 10.82 10.67 -11.79
CA ARG A 83 9.83 11.50 -11.10
C ARG A 83 8.40 11.07 -11.42
N GLN A 84 8.12 10.77 -12.68
CA GLN A 84 6.81 10.27 -13.09
C GLN A 84 6.52 8.89 -12.48
N ALA A 85 7.47 7.95 -12.54
CA ALA A 85 7.32 6.62 -11.97
C ALA A 85 7.07 6.67 -10.45
N VAL A 86 7.78 7.54 -9.71
CA VAL A 86 7.55 7.73 -8.27
C VAL A 86 6.17 8.32 -8.00
N LYS A 87 5.73 9.28 -8.81
CA LYS A 87 4.39 9.87 -8.68
C LYS A 87 3.30 8.80 -8.91
N ASP A 88 3.38 8.07 -10.02
CA ASP A 88 2.42 7.02 -10.36
C ASP A 88 2.41 5.90 -9.31
N PHE A 89 3.58 5.55 -8.79
CA PHE A 89 3.69 4.55 -7.72
C PHE A 89 3.01 5.01 -6.42
N ASN A 90 3.22 6.27 -6.02
CA ASN A 90 2.57 6.84 -4.84
C ASN A 90 1.05 6.95 -5.00
N GLU A 91 0.56 7.35 -6.19
CA GLU A 91 -0.87 7.38 -6.50
C GLU A 91 -1.48 5.97 -6.40
N ARG A 92 -0.80 4.96 -6.95
CA ARG A 92 -1.24 3.56 -6.84
C ARG A 92 -1.25 3.06 -5.40
N ILE A 93 -0.27 3.43 -4.57
CA ILE A 93 -0.30 3.08 -3.14
C ILE A 93 -1.51 3.71 -2.47
N ALA A 94 -1.76 5.01 -2.68
CA ALA A 94 -2.91 5.69 -2.09
C ALA A 94 -4.25 5.04 -2.48
N GLU A 95 -4.43 4.69 -3.76
CA GLU A 95 -5.63 3.98 -4.23
C GLU A 95 -5.78 2.58 -3.60
N ARG A 96 -4.66 1.87 -3.40
CA ARG A 96 -4.67 0.56 -2.73
C ARG A 96 -5.02 0.69 -1.25
N ASP A 97 -4.46 1.68 -0.56
CA ASP A 97 -4.75 1.93 0.86
C ASP A 97 -6.22 2.31 1.07
N GLU A 98 -6.77 3.18 0.22
CA GLU A 98 -8.19 3.53 0.26
C GLU A 98 -9.07 2.29 0.01
N SER A 99 -8.69 1.45 -0.97
CA SER A 99 -9.40 0.20 -1.24
C SER A 99 -9.35 -0.74 -0.04
N LEU A 100 -8.18 -0.94 0.56
CA LEU A 100 -8.01 -1.78 1.75
C LEU A 100 -8.85 -1.29 2.93
N GLU A 101 -8.92 0.02 3.13
CA GLU A 101 -9.74 0.59 4.21
C GLU A 101 -11.23 0.36 3.97
N LYS A 102 -11.71 0.55 2.73
CA LYS A 102 -13.08 0.21 2.34
C LYS A 102 -13.40 -1.27 2.59
N TRP A 103 -12.48 -2.17 2.19
CA TRP A 103 -12.64 -3.60 2.44
C TRP A 103 -12.71 -3.92 3.94
N LYS A 104 -11.81 -3.34 4.75
CA LYS A 104 -11.84 -3.52 6.21
C LYS A 104 -13.14 -3.03 6.83
N SER A 105 -13.62 -1.85 6.44
CA SER A 105 -14.90 -1.32 6.91
C SER A 105 -16.05 -2.25 6.55
N ALA A 106 -16.14 -2.66 5.28
CA ALA A 106 -17.20 -3.56 4.81
C ALA A 106 -17.16 -4.93 5.52
N TYR A 107 -15.97 -5.50 5.74
CA TYR A 107 -15.82 -6.73 6.52
C TYR A 107 -16.19 -6.53 7.99
N GLY A 108 -15.83 -5.40 8.59
CA GLY A 108 -16.20 -5.04 9.95
C GLY A 108 -17.71 -4.95 10.13
N GLU A 109 -18.39 -4.27 9.20
CA GLU A 109 -19.86 -4.17 9.15
C GLU A 109 -20.52 -5.52 8.97
N ALA A 110 -20.06 -6.33 8.01
CA ALA A 110 -20.60 -7.67 7.76
C ALA A 110 -20.44 -8.59 8.98
N ALA A 111 -19.28 -8.55 9.65
CA ALA A 111 -19.04 -9.28 10.88
C ALA A 111 -19.93 -8.77 12.03
N GLY A 112 -20.18 -7.46 12.10
CA GLY A 112 -21.11 -6.86 13.06
C GLY A 112 -22.54 -7.38 12.85
N VAL A 113 -23.04 -7.31 11.61
CA VAL A 113 -24.38 -7.81 11.23
C VAL A 113 -24.52 -9.29 11.54
N ALA A 114 -23.53 -10.11 11.22
CA ALA A 114 -23.55 -11.53 11.51
C ALA A 114 -23.68 -11.81 13.01
N ARG A 115 -22.86 -11.15 13.85
CA ARG A 115 -22.94 -11.29 15.31
C ARG A 115 -24.29 -10.84 15.87
N THR A 116 -24.83 -9.73 15.37
CA THR A 116 -26.17 -9.26 15.78
C THR A 116 -27.24 -10.27 15.41
N LYS A 117 -27.19 -10.84 14.19
CA LYS A 117 -28.15 -11.85 13.75
C LYS A 117 -28.05 -13.14 14.55
N ASP A 118 -26.84 -13.58 14.89
CA ASP A 118 -26.66 -14.76 15.75
C ASP A 118 -27.18 -14.53 17.18
N ALA A 119 -26.99 -13.33 17.73
CA ALA A 119 -27.54 -12.95 19.03
C ALA A 119 -29.07 -12.89 19.01
N GLU A 120 -29.66 -12.26 17.99
CA GLU A 120 -31.11 -12.22 17.78
C GLU A 120 -31.69 -13.63 17.63
N ARG A 121 -31.04 -14.49 16.82
CA ARG A 121 -31.45 -15.87 16.63
C ARG A 121 -31.42 -16.66 17.94
N SER A 122 -30.34 -16.55 18.71
CA SER A 122 -30.22 -17.23 20.01
C SER A 122 -31.32 -16.78 20.98
N LYS A 123 -31.65 -15.49 20.99
CA LYS A 123 -32.76 -14.94 21.79
C LYS A 123 -34.10 -15.53 21.35
N PHE A 124 -34.40 -15.51 20.06
CA PHE A 124 -35.66 -16.06 19.54
C PHE A 124 -35.78 -17.58 19.75
N GLU A 125 -34.69 -18.33 19.62
CA GLU A 125 -34.68 -19.77 19.93
C GLU A 125 -34.98 -20.03 21.42
N GLY A 126 -34.45 -19.21 22.32
CA GLY A 126 -34.76 -19.27 23.76
C GLY A 126 -36.21 -18.94 24.08
N GLU A 127 -36.75 -17.87 23.48
CA GLU A 127 -38.17 -17.49 23.62
C GLU A 127 -39.09 -18.58 23.06
N ALA A 128 -38.81 -19.09 21.86
CA ALA A 128 -39.58 -20.16 21.24
C ALA A 128 -39.60 -21.43 22.09
N THR A 129 -38.46 -21.78 22.72
CA THR A 129 -38.37 -22.93 23.62
C THR A 129 -39.24 -22.72 24.86
N THR A 130 -39.19 -21.53 25.46
CA THR A 130 -40.02 -21.17 26.62
C THR A 130 -41.50 -21.22 26.26
N TRP A 131 -41.91 -20.61 25.15
CA TRP A 131 -43.28 -20.62 24.66
C TRP A 131 -43.79 -22.04 24.39
N LYS A 132 -42.97 -22.88 23.76
CA LYS A 132 -43.31 -24.28 23.49
C LYS A 132 -43.50 -25.08 24.79
N ALA A 133 -42.68 -24.85 25.80
CA ALA A 133 -42.83 -25.47 27.11
C ALA A 133 -44.11 -25.01 27.81
N SER A 134 -44.39 -23.71 27.82
CA SER A 134 -45.60 -23.13 28.41
C SER A 134 -46.87 -23.62 27.71
N ALA A 135 -46.88 -23.70 26.38
CA ALA A 135 -48.00 -24.22 25.60
C ALA A 135 -48.30 -25.68 25.95
N LYS A 136 -47.27 -26.53 25.99
CA LYS A 136 -47.42 -27.94 26.42
C LYS A 136 -47.95 -28.07 27.85
N ALA A 137 -47.46 -27.24 28.77
CA ALA A 137 -47.93 -27.23 30.16
C ALA A 137 -49.41 -26.80 30.25
N CYS A 138 -49.81 -25.79 29.47
CA CYS A 138 -51.20 -25.34 29.38
C CYS A 138 -52.11 -26.44 28.81
N GLU A 139 -51.69 -27.09 27.72
CA GLU A 139 -52.42 -28.21 27.12
C GLU A 139 -52.63 -29.35 28.13
N ALA A 140 -51.56 -29.75 28.84
CA ALA A 140 -51.65 -30.79 29.87
C ALA A 140 -52.59 -30.42 31.03
N ARG A 141 -52.59 -29.16 31.46
CA ARG A 141 -53.52 -28.64 32.49
C ARG A 141 -54.96 -28.61 31.98
N ASN A 142 -55.19 -28.20 30.73
CA ASN A 142 -56.51 -28.20 30.12
C ASN A 142 -57.10 -29.62 30.07
N VAL A 143 -56.30 -30.62 29.67
CA VAL A 143 -56.74 -32.02 29.69
C VAL A 143 -57.14 -32.46 31.11
N LYS A 144 -56.38 -32.07 32.14
CA LYS A 144 -56.72 -32.37 33.53
C LYS A 144 -57.99 -31.65 33.99
N LEU A 145 -58.16 -30.38 33.65
CA LEU A 145 -59.36 -29.60 33.97
C LEU A 145 -60.61 -30.20 33.35
N VAL A 146 -60.54 -30.65 32.09
CA VAL A 146 -61.67 -31.34 31.44
C VAL A 146 -62.03 -32.63 32.17
N ARG A 147 -61.03 -33.41 32.62
CA ARG A 147 -61.28 -34.62 33.42
C ARG A 147 -61.93 -34.30 34.77
N ILE A 148 -61.41 -33.31 35.50
CA ILE A 148 -61.97 -32.86 36.77
C ILE A 148 -63.43 -32.39 36.58
N ALA A 149 -63.70 -31.65 35.49
CA ALA A 149 -65.05 -31.20 35.17
C ALA A 149 -66.00 -32.38 34.85
N ASP A 150 -65.54 -33.37 34.08
CA ASP A 150 -66.30 -34.59 33.78
C ASP A 150 -66.58 -35.43 35.04
N ASP A 151 -65.60 -35.57 35.92
CA ASP A 151 -65.76 -36.26 37.21
C ASP A 151 -66.77 -35.54 38.13
N ALA A 152 -66.73 -34.20 38.16
CA ALA A 152 -67.68 -33.38 38.91
C ALA A 152 -69.11 -33.53 38.38
N VAL A 153 -69.30 -33.53 37.06
CA VAL A 153 -70.61 -33.76 36.43
C VAL A 153 -71.11 -35.17 36.73
N LYS A 154 -70.27 -36.21 36.58
CA LYS A 154 -70.62 -37.60 36.90
C LYS A 154 -71.01 -37.78 38.36
N GLN A 155 -70.33 -37.10 39.28
CA GLN A 155 -70.69 -37.16 40.70
C GLN A 155 -72.05 -36.51 40.96
N TYR A 156 -72.37 -35.40 40.28
CA TYR A 156 -73.69 -34.76 40.35
C TYR A 156 -74.81 -35.59 39.69
N GLU A 157 -74.51 -36.32 38.62
CA GLU A 157 -75.46 -37.23 37.95
C GLU A 157 -75.77 -38.47 38.81
N LYS A 158 -74.79 -38.98 39.56
CA LYS A 158 -74.96 -40.09 40.49
C LYS A 158 -75.77 -39.75 41.75
N MET A 159 -75.99 -38.46 42.03
CA MET A 159 -76.87 -38.04 43.12
C MET A 159 -78.32 -38.40 42.78
N ASP A 160 -78.95 -39.18 43.66
CA ASP A 160 -80.28 -39.75 43.46
C ASP A 160 -81.33 -38.61 43.29
N PRO A 161 -82.31 -38.69 42.37
CA PRO A 161 -83.34 -37.66 42.22
C PRO A 161 -84.12 -37.38 43.51
N LEU A 162 -84.21 -38.36 44.42
CA LEU A 162 -84.82 -38.20 45.74
C LEU A 162 -83.97 -37.31 46.68
N GLU A 163 -82.64 -37.36 46.57
CA GLU A 163 -81.72 -36.48 47.33
C GLU A 163 -81.78 -35.02 46.84
N LYS A 164 -82.03 -34.79 45.54
CA LYS A 164 -82.19 -33.45 44.96
C LYS A 164 -83.45 -32.73 45.46
N VAL A 165 -84.49 -33.48 45.86
CA VAL A 165 -85.77 -32.93 46.37
C VAL A 165 -85.75 -32.71 47.89
N ILE A 166 -84.91 -33.45 48.63
CA ILE A 166 -84.84 -33.43 50.11
C ILE A 166 -83.90 -32.33 50.66
N HIS A 167 -83.34 -31.48 49.82
CA HIS A 167 -82.37 -30.43 50.20
C HIS A 167 -82.86 -29.37 51.23
N HIS A 168 -84.13 -29.40 51.63
CA HIS A 168 -84.74 -28.43 52.56
C HIS A 168 -85.00 -29.00 53.98
N ASP A 169 -84.51 -30.19 54.34
CA ASP A 169 -84.75 -30.78 55.67
C ASP A 169 -83.55 -30.60 56.65
N PRO A 170 -83.68 -29.85 57.76
CA PRO A 170 -82.57 -29.53 58.68
C PRO A 170 -81.96 -30.72 59.44
N VAL A 171 -82.57 -31.92 59.40
CA VAL A 171 -82.07 -33.12 60.09
C VAL A 171 -80.92 -33.81 59.34
N ILE A 172 -80.72 -33.54 58.05
CA ILE A 172 -79.76 -34.22 57.16
C ILE A 172 -78.47 -33.39 56.98
N GLY A 173 -78.00 -32.77 58.07
CA GLY A 173 -76.82 -31.91 58.08
C GLY A 173 -75.54 -32.59 57.57
N PHE A 174 -75.43 -33.92 57.74
CA PHE A 174 -74.28 -34.71 57.28
C PHE A 174 -74.13 -34.73 55.75
N LYS A 175 -75.22 -34.97 54.98
CA LYS A 175 -75.15 -34.97 53.51
C LYS A 175 -74.83 -33.60 52.93
N ARG A 176 -75.30 -32.52 53.57
CA ARG A 176 -74.94 -31.15 53.19
C ARG A 176 -73.43 -30.90 53.33
N VAL A 177 -72.82 -31.36 54.43
CA VAL A 177 -71.37 -31.24 54.66
C VAL A 177 -70.59 -32.09 53.65
N GLU A 178 -71.06 -33.31 53.34
CA GLU A 178 -70.43 -34.17 52.31
C GLU A 178 -70.44 -33.51 50.92
N HIS A 179 -71.56 -32.90 50.51
CA HIS A 179 -71.63 -32.16 49.24
C HIS A 179 -70.77 -30.90 49.23
N GLN A 180 -70.70 -30.18 50.36
CA GLN A 180 -69.81 -29.03 50.50
C GLN A 180 -68.33 -29.43 50.43
N ASN A 181 -67.96 -30.54 51.06
CA ASN A 181 -66.60 -31.08 51.01
C ASN A 181 -66.24 -31.52 49.59
N ALA A 182 -67.12 -32.26 48.90
CA ALA A 182 -66.90 -32.63 47.50
C ALA A 182 -66.77 -31.42 46.56
N ALA A 183 -67.59 -30.37 46.77
CA ALA A 183 -67.48 -29.13 46.01
C ALA A 183 -66.18 -28.37 46.32
N GLN A 184 -65.71 -28.41 47.58
CA GLN A 184 -64.41 -27.84 47.96
C GLN A 184 -63.25 -28.63 47.34
N ASP A 185 -63.29 -29.96 47.35
CA ASP A 185 -62.27 -30.82 46.75
C ASP A 185 -62.12 -30.55 45.24
N PHE A 186 -63.23 -30.45 44.50
CA PHE A 186 -63.17 -30.08 43.08
C PHE A 186 -62.67 -28.66 42.86
N ARG A 187 -63.04 -27.71 43.73
CA ARG A 187 -62.55 -26.34 43.67
C ARG A 187 -61.04 -26.30 43.86
N ASP A 188 -60.51 -27.05 44.80
CA ASP A 188 -59.07 -27.13 45.09
C ASP A 188 -58.31 -27.76 43.90
N GLN A 189 -58.85 -28.85 43.32
CA GLN A 189 -58.29 -29.46 42.11
C GLN A 189 -58.26 -28.50 40.92
N ILE A 190 -59.32 -27.70 40.71
CA ILE A 190 -59.37 -26.69 39.65
C ILE A 190 -58.34 -25.58 39.90
N ILE A 191 -58.22 -25.11 41.14
CA ILE A 191 -57.24 -24.07 41.52
C ILE A 191 -55.81 -24.58 41.31
N GLU A 192 -55.52 -25.84 41.60
CA GLU A 192 -54.20 -26.45 41.39
C GLU A 192 -53.80 -26.43 39.90
N GLN A 193 -54.76 -26.67 38.98
CA GLN A 193 -54.48 -26.68 37.56
C GLN A 193 -54.42 -25.28 36.93
N LYS A 194 -54.85 -24.23 37.63
CA LYS A 194 -54.82 -22.84 37.12
C LYS A 194 -53.42 -22.45 36.65
N ALA A 195 -53.32 -21.98 35.42
CA ALA A 195 -52.07 -21.45 34.88
C ALA A 195 -51.60 -20.26 35.72
N LYS A 196 -50.33 -20.29 36.14
CA LYS A 196 -49.66 -19.15 36.78
C LYS A 196 -48.99 -18.32 35.69
N PRO A 197 -49.04 -16.98 35.76
CA PRO A 197 -48.40 -16.10 34.80
C PRO A 197 -46.87 -16.29 34.78
#